data_AF-A0A946TZC5-F1
#
_entry.id   AF-A0A946TZC5-F1
#
_cell.length_a   1.000
_cell.length_b   1.000
_cell.length_c   1.000
_cell.angle_alpha   90.00
_cell.angle_beta   90.00
_cell.angle_gamma   90.00
#
_symmetry.space_group_name_H-M   'P 1'
#
loop_
_entity.id
_entity.type
_entity.pdbx_description
1 polymer ?
#
loop_
_entity_poly.entity_id
_entity_poly.type
_entity_poly.pdbx_seq_one_letter_code
_entity_poly.pdbx_strand_id
1 'polypeptide(L)'
;MGSGELEGLKDEWGNAFHYYLENSQSARITSNGPDTEAQTQWDVGIRVKLKEQQKKQEKSWTESLRPDRPWLERRKEKLGYKNEQDEEEAGEFHRTFFAGGGERLEGAHYYWFFTILMFITALLFIPYAWLYRGETILQE
;
A
#
# COMPACT_ATOMS: atom_id res chain seq x y z
N MET A 1 4.88 -21.06 6.08
CA MET A 1 3.90 -20.02 5.71
C MET A 1 3.63 -19.24 6.99
N GLY A 2 3.91 -17.93 7.01
CA GLY A 2 4.05 -17.14 8.25
C GLY A 2 2.86 -17.16 9.22
N SER A 3 1.66 -17.53 8.76
CA SER A 3 0.48 -17.72 9.61
C SER A 3 0.66 -18.82 10.66
N GLY A 4 1.35 -19.92 10.34
CA GLY A 4 1.52 -21.06 11.25
C GLY A 4 2.45 -20.79 12.43
N GLU A 5 3.33 -19.78 12.32
CA GLU A 5 4.21 -19.37 13.43
C GLU A 5 3.51 -18.44 14.42
N LEU A 6 2.36 -17.87 14.04
CA LEU A 6 1.60 -16.92 14.84
C LEU A 6 0.45 -17.57 15.62
N GLU A 7 0.11 -18.85 15.35
CA GLU A 7 -1.00 -19.55 16.01
C GLU A 7 -0.85 -19.67 17.54
N GLY A 8 0.38 -19.65 18.05
CA GLY A 8 0.67 -19.70 19.49
C GLY A 8 0.73 -18.32 20.17
N LEU A 9 0.73 -17.23 19.41
CA LEU A 9 0.87 -15.86 19.90
C LEU A 9 -0.51 -15.21 19.95
N LYS A 10 -0.88 -14.79 21.16
CA LYS A 10 -2.11 -14.05 21.42
C LYS A 10 -1.78 -12.65 21.87
N ASP A 11 -2.63 -11.69 21.52
CA ASP A 11 -2.53 -10.36 22.08
C ASP A 11 -3.01 -10.29 23.54
N GLU A 12 -2.96 -9.11 24.14
CA GLU A 12 -3.40 -8.88 25.53
C GLU A 12 -4.89 -9.17 25.75
N TRP A 13 -5.69 -9.18 24.69
CA TRP A 13 -7.12 -9.49 24.67
C TRP A 13 -7.41 -10.95 24.32
N GLY A 14 -6.39 -11.77 24.09
CA GLY A 14 -6.51 -13.20 23.77
C GLY A 14 -6.81 -13.50 22.30
N ASN A 15 -6.80 -12.48 21.44
CA ASN A 15 -7.04 -12.62 20.01
C ASN A 15 -5.78 -13.09 19.27
N ALA A 16 -5.96 -13.88 18.21
CA ALA A 16 -4.87 -14.34 17.37
C ALA A 16 -4.43 -13.23 16.40
N PHE A 17 -3.12 -13.18 16.10
CA PHE A 17 -2.60 -12.27 15.09
C PHE A 17 -2.92 -12.75 13.66
N HIS A 18 -3.23 -11.81 12.78
CA HIS A 18 -3.47 -12.07 11.36
C HIS A 18 -2.26 -11.68 10.53
N TYR A 19 -1.85 -12.58 9.64
CA TYR A 19 -0.76 -12.35 8.68
C TYR A 19 -1.33 -12.09 7.29
N TYR A 20 -1.03 -10.93 6.73
CA TYR A 20 -1.38 -10.55 5.37
C TYR A 20 -0.12 -10.34 4.54
N LEU A 21 0.03 -11.12 3.48
CA LEU A 21 1.07 -10.90 2.48
C LEU A 21 0.55 -9.90 1.45
N GLU A 22 1.03 -8.66 1.49
CA GLU A 22 0.64 -7.60 0.54
C GLU A 22 1.38 -7.78 -0.80
N ASN A 23 2.67 -8.13 -0.75
CA ASN A 23 3.52 -8.39 -1.91
C ASN A 23 4.65 -9.37 -1.53
N SER A 24 5.46 -9.84 -2.49
CA SER A 24 6.64 -10.68 -2.24
C SER A 24 7.66 -10.04 -1.29
N GLN A 25 7.71 -8.70 -1.24
CA GLN A 25 8.61 -7.92 -0.41
C GLN A 25 7.92 -7.23 0.77
N SER A 26 6.59 -7.30 0.89
CA SER A 26 5.86 -6.62 1.97
C SER A 26 4.82 -7.51 2.63
N ALA A 27 4.89 -7.58 3.95
CA ALA A 27 3.94 -8.30 4.77
C ALA A 27 3.44 -7.39 5.90
N ARG A 28 2.20 -7.63 6.33
CA ARG A 28 1.54 -6.93 7.41
C ARG A 28 1.07 -7.94 8.44
N ILE A 29 1.33 -7.66 9.70
CA ILE A 29 0.86 -8.43 10.84
C ILE A 29 -0.06 -7.52 11.65
N THR A 30 -1.29 -7.95 11.93
CA THR A 30 -2.30 -7.15 12.66
C THR A 30 -2.91 -7.92 13.81
N SER A 31 -3.24 -7.22 14.89
CA SER A 31 -4.17 -7.66 15.93
C SER A 31 -5.45 -6.83 15.80
N ASN A 32 -6.59 -7.48 16.02
CA ASN A 32 -7.94 -6.89 15.97
C ASN A 32 -8.28 -6.08 17.25
N GLY A 33 -7.32 -5.90 18.15
CA GLY A 33 -7.52 -5.15 19.38
C GLY A 33 -8.69 -5.67 20.23
N PRO A 34 -9.33 -4.80 21.03
CA PRO A 34 -10.41 -5.17 21.95
C PRO A 34 -11.76 -5.48 21.27
N ASP A 35 -12.02 -4.97 20.06
CA ASP A 35 -13.31 -5.15 19.40
C ASP A 35 -13.42 -6.48 18.63
N THR A 36 -12.28 -7.17 18.40
CA THR A 36 -12.18 -8.45 17.69
C THR A 36 -12.58 -8.37 16.21
N GLU A 37 -13.02 -7.21 15.74
CA GLU A 37 -13.38 -6.96 14.35
C GLU A 37 -12.14 -6.55 13.56
N ALA A 38 -12.03 -7.03 12.32
CA ALA A 38 -10.92 -6.65 11.46
C ALA A 38 -11.18 -5.30 10.79
N GLN A 39 -10.11 -4.55 10.52
CA GLN A 39 -10.10 -3.27 9.83
C GLN A 39 -10.81 -2.14 10.59
N THR A 40 -10.69 -2.13 11.91
CA THR A 40 -11.24 -1.03 12.73
C THR A 40 -10.14 -0.06 13.16
N GLN A 41 -10.54 1.10 13.68
CA GLN A 41 -9.60 2.07 14.25
C GLN A 41 -8.75 1.51 15.41
N TRP A 42 -9.16 0.37 15.98
CA TRP A 42 -8.53 -0.27 17.12
C TRP A 42 -7.48 -1.32 16.73
N ASP A 43 -7.39 -1.65 15.44
CA ASP A 43 -6.37 -2.55 14.93
C ASP A 43 -4.98 -1.97 15.15
N VAL A 44 -4.06 -2.79 15.64
CA VAL A 44 -2.65 -2.41 15.75
C VAL A 44 -1.83 -3.39 14.95
N GLY A 45 -0.84 -2.88 14.21
CA GLY A 45 -0.05 -3.74 13.34
C GLY A 45 1.34 -3.24 13.03
N ILE A 46 2.10 -4.16 12.46
CA ILE A 46 3.45 -3.94 11.97
C ILE A 46 3.45 -4.27 10.49
N ARG A 47 3.89 -3.31 9.67
CA ARG A 47 4.20 -3.56 8.27
C ARG A 47 5.70 -3.76 8.13
N VAL A 48 6.07 -4.92 7.62
CA VAL A 48 7.45 -5.33 7.34
C VAL A 48 7.67 -5.21 5.84
N LYS A 49 8.68 -4.42 5.45
CA LYS A 49 9.15 -4.31 4.07
C LYS A 49 10.56 -4.87 3.98
N LEU A 50 10.77 -5.82 3.08
CA LEU A 50 12.10 -6.30 2.71
C LEU A 50 12.78 -5.22 1.88
N LYS A 51 14.00 -4.84 2.27
CA LYS A 51 14.81 -3.91 1.47
C LYS A 51 15.13 -4.59 0.16
N GLU A 52 14.59 -4.07 -0.94
CA GLU A 52 14.94 -4.55 -2.27
C GLU A 52 16.45 -4.33 -2.45
N GLN A 53 17.22 -5.41 -2.50
CA GLN A 53 18.62 -5.31 -2.87
C GLN A 53 18.63 -4.76 -4.29
N GLN A 54 19.05 -3.50 -4.43
CA GLN A 54 19.23 -2.88 -5.73
C GLN A 54 20.16 -3.81 -6.51
N LYS A 55 19.57 -4.58 -7.42
CA LYS A 55 20.30 -5.55 -8.23
C LYS A 55 21.29 -4.71 -9.01
N LYS A 56 22.57 -4.78 -8.62
CA LYS A 56 23.66 -3.99 -9.20
C LYS A 56 23.61 -4.28 -10.69
N GLN A 57 23.08 -3.32 -11.47
CA GLN A 57 22.91 -3.53 -12.90
C GLN A 57 24.29 -3.86 -13.46
N GLU A 58 24.38 -4.95 -14.21
CA GLU A 58 25.63 -5.34 -14.84
C GLU A 58 26.06 -4.23 -15.77
N LYS A 59 27.32 -3.79 -15.63
CA LYS A 59 27.81 -2.59 -16.30
C LYS A 59 27.71 -2.74 -17.81
N SER A 60 26.78 -2.00 -18.42
CA SER A 60 26.71 -1.88 -19.87
C SER A 60 27.96 -1.13 -20.37
N TRP A 61 28.43 -1.42 -21.58
CA TRP A 61 29.59 -0.74 -22.19
C TRP A 61 29.42 0.80 -22.27
N THR A 62 28.17 1.28 -22.27
CA THR A 62 27.82 2.71 -22.21
C THR A 62 28.06 3.36 -20.84
N GLU A 63 28.18 2.57 -19.78
CA GLU A 63 28.33 3.04 -18.41
C GLU A 63 29.76 3.49 -18.10
N SER A 64 30.75 3.11 -18.92
CA SER A 64 32.14 3.58 -18.82
C SER A 64 32.29 5.08 -19.11
N LEU A 65 31.33 5.67 -19.83
CA LEU A 65 31.29 7.11 -20.12
C LEU A 65 30.54 7.91 -19.05
N ARG A 66 29.94 7.24 -18.06
CA ARG A 66 29.23 7.88 -16.96
C ARG A 66 30.15 7.94 -15.73
N PRO A 67 30.09 9.02 -14.94
CA PRO A 67 30.84 9.09 -13.69
C PRO A 67 30.40 7.98 -12.72
N ASP A 68 31.34 7.49 -11.91
CA ASP A 68 31.15 6.34 -11.00
C ASP A 68 29.98 6.48 -10.01
N ARG A 69 29.53 7.71 -9.74
CA ARG A 69 28.43 8.00 -8.82
C ARG A 69 27.39 8.93 -9.45
N PRO A 70 26.09 8.70 -9.17
CA PRO A 70 25.03 9.60 -9.59
C PRO A 70 25.21 11.01 -8.99
N TRP A 71 24.74 12.02 -9.70
CA TRP A 71 24.90 13.43 -9.31
C TRP A 71 24.29 13.74 -7.93
N LEU A 72 23.20 13.05 -7.56
CA LEU A 72 22.49 13.25 -6.31
C LEU A 72 23.35 12.90 -5.10
N GLU A 73 24.04 11.76 -5.13
CA GLU A 73 24.97 11.34 -4.07
C GLU A 73 26.10 12.35 -3.88
N ARG A 74 26.73 12.77 -4.99
CA ARG A 74 27.80 13.78 -4.96
C ARG A 74 27.32 15.11 -4.37
N ARG A 75 26.05 15.48 -4.60
CA ARG A 75 25.48 16.72 -4.06
C ARG A 75 25.13 16.59 -2.57
N LYS A 76 24.60 15.44 -2.14
CA LYS A 76 24.35 15.14 -0.72
C LYS A 76 25.65 15.15 0.10
N GLU A 77 26.70 14.52 -0.42
CA GLU A 77 28.03 14.47 0.21
C GLU A 77 28.64 15.88 0.36
N LYS A 78 28.58 16.71 -0.69
CA LYS A 78 29.03 18.11 -0.62
C LYS A 78 28.24 18.96 0.37
N LEU A 79 26.96 18.63 0.59
CA LEU A 79 26.10 19.32 1.54
C LEU A 79 26.23 18.76 2.97
N GLY A 80 27.03 17.71 3.18
CA GLY A 80 27.15 17.03 4.47
C GLY A 80 25.85 16.39 4.93
N TYR A 81 24.94 16.09 4.00
CA TYR A 81 23.61 15.59 4.32
C TYR A 81 23.68 14.10 4.69
N LYS A 82 23.62 13.82 6.00
CA LYS A 82 23.47 12.46 6.53
C LYS A 82 21.97 12.18 6.67
N ASN A 83 21.49 11.21 5.90
CA ASN A 83 20.10 10.75 6.00
C ASN A 83 19.94 10.06 7.36
N GLU A 84 19.08 10.57 8.24
CA GLU A 84 18.77 9.93 9.53
C GLU A 84 18.20 8.51 9.34
N GLN A 85 17.52 8.25 8.21
CA GLN A 85 17.06 6.93 7.81
C GLN A 85 18.17 5.91 7.51
N ASP A 86 19.39 6.36 7.16
CA ASP A 86 20.48 5.44 6.83
C ASP A 86 21.14 4.84 8.08
N GLU A 87 20.93 5.43 9.28
CA GLU A 87 21.51 4.95 10.55
C GLU A 87 20.56 4.03 11.34
N GLU A 88 19.24 4.24 11.28
CA GLU A 88 18.25 3.38 11.96
C GLU A 88 17.93 2.08 11.18
N GLU A 89 18.23 2.02 9.87
CA GLU A 89 17.90 0.91 8.97
C GLU A 89 19.10 0.00 8.60
N ALA A 90 19.93 -0.37 9.59
CA ALA A 90 21.02 -1.34 9.36
C ALA A 90 20.53 -2.80 9.17
N GLY A 91 19.23 -3.07 9.31
CA GLY A 91 18.62 -4.38 9.12
C GLY A 91 18.09 -4.62 7.71
N GLU A 92 18.01 -5.89 7.27
CA GLU A 92 17.43 -6.29 5.98
C GLU A 92 15.92 -6.02 5.85
N PHE A 93 15.26 -5.75 6.99
CA PHE A 93 13.82 -5.54 7.07
C PHE A 93 13.51 -4.18 7.71
N HIS A 94 12.74 -3.36 6.99
CA HIS A 94 12.17 -2.14 7.52
C HIS A 94 10.83 -2.44 8.19
N ARG A 95 10.67 -2.06 9.46
CA ARG A 95 9.46 -2.30 10.25
C ARG A 95 8.79 -0.97 10.56
N THR A 96 7.55 -0.82 10.16
CA THR A 96 6.73 0.37 10.44
C THR A 96 5.55 -0.03 11.30
N PHE A 97 5.37 0.65 12.42
CA PHE A 97 4.22 0.47 13.31
C PHE A 97 3.07 1.36 12.82
N PHE A 98 1.86 0.81 12.82
CA PHE A 98 0.66 1.58 12.51
C PHE A 98 -0.48 1.18 13.44
N ALA A 99 -1.41 2.11 13.63
CA ALA A 99 -2.66 1.90 14.34
C ALA A 99 -3.81 2.32 13.42
N GLY A 100 -4.89 1.53 13.43
CA GLY A 100 -6.06 1.65 12.58
C GLY A 100 -6.11 0.64 11.44
N GLY A 101 -7.34 0.39 10.99
CA GLY A 101 -7.76 -0.65 10.04
C GLY A 101 -7.32 -0.47 8.59
N GLY A 102 -6.26 0.30 8.36
CA GLY A 102 -5.79 0.68 7.03
C GLY A 102 -6.60 1.83 6.41
N GLU A 103 -5.99 2.46 5.42
CA GLU A 103 -6.55 3.61 4.68
C GLU A 103 -7.30 3.19 3.40
N ARG A 104 -7.24 1.90 3.05
CA ARG A 104 -7.80 1.36 1.80
C ARG A 104 -9.02 0.51 2.12
N LEU A 105 -10.10 0.75 1.37
CA LEU A 105 -11.22 -0.19 1.28
C LEU A 105 -10.70 -1.47 0.64
N GLU A 106 -10.40 -2.47 1.45
CA GLU A 106 -9.94 -3.78 0.99
C GLU A 106 -11.16 -4.72 0.83
N GLY A 107 -11.10 -5.63 -0.15
CA GLY A 107 -12.10 -6.69 -0.30
C GLY A 107 -13.46 -6.26 -0.88
N ALA A 108 -14.54 -6.88 -0.41
CA ALA A 108 -15.88 -6.78 -0.99
C ALA A 108 -16.49 -5.37 -0.90
N HIS A 109 -16.15 -4.62 0.15
CA HIS A 109 -16.64 -3.25 0.35
C HIS A 109 -16.20 -2.30 -0.79
N TYR A 110 -15.01 -2.50 -1.35
CA TYR A 110 -14.55 -1.75 -2.52
C TYR A 110 -15.49 -1.94 -3.72
N TYR A 111 -15.82 -3.18 -4.07
CA TYR A 111 -16.69 -3.47 -5.21
C TYR A 111 -18.13 -3.03 -4.99
N TRP A 112 -18.63 -3.15 -3.76
CA TRP A 112 -19.97 -2.68 -3.40
C TRP A 112 -20.10 -1.17 -3.51
N PHE A 113 -19.07 -0.40 -3.12
CA PHE A 113 -19.04 1.04 -3.29
C PHE A 113 -19.25 1.45 -4.75
N PHE A 114 -18.48 0.87 -5.67
CA PHE A 114 -18.62 1.16 -7.11
C PHE A 114 -19.96 0.67 -7.68
N THR A 115 -20.44 -0.49 -7.25
CA THR A 115 -21.74 -1.02 -7.67
C THR A 115 -22.87 -0.06 -7.30
N ILE A 116 -22.89 0.42 -6.06
CA ILE A 116 -23.89 1.39 -5.58
C ILE A 116 -23.75 2.71 -6.33
N LEU A 117 -22.53 3.19 -6.53
CA LEU A 117 -22.27 4.43 -7.27
C LEU A 117 -22.82 4.33 -8.71
N MET A 118 -22.49 3.25 -9.43
CA MET A 118 -23.00 3.00 -10.78
C MET A 118 -24.52 2.88 -10.80
N PHE A 119 -25.11 2.17 -9.83
CA PHE A 119 -26.57 2.02 -9.73
C PHE A 119 -27.28 3.36 -9.54
N ILE A 120 -26.78 4.22 -8.67
CA ILE A 120 -27.32 5.58 -8.46
C ILE A 120 -27.19 6.40 -9.75
N THR A 121 -26.03 6.36 -10.42
CA THR A 121 -25.86 7.11 -11.67
C THR A 121 -26.81 6.64 -12.77
N ALA A 122 -27.06 5.32 -12.87
CA ALA A 122 -28.05 4.78 -13.80
C ALA A 122 -29.47 5.25 -13.45
N LEU A 123 -29.85 5.25 -12.17
CA LEU A 123 -31.14 5.76 -11.72
C LEU A 123 -31.33 7.26 -12.02
N LEU A 124 -30.28 8.08 -11.89
CA LEU A 124 -30.32 9.49 -12.25
C LEU A 124 -30.40 9.72 -13.77
N PHE A 125 -29.84 8.80 -14.56
CA PHE A 125 -29.87 8.88 -16.01
C PHE A 125 -31.27 8.62 -16.59
N ILE A 126 -32.09 7.78 -15.94
CA ILE A 126 -33.46 7.48 -16.39
C ILE A 126 -34.33 8.74 -16.53
N PRO A 127 -34.51 9.60 -15.50
CA PRO A 127 -35.30 10.83 -15.64
C PRO A 127 -34.65 11.83 -16.59
N TYR A 128 -33.31 11.90 -16.63
CA TYR A 128 -32.59 12.75 -17.58
C TYR A 128 -32.91 12.34 -19.03
N ALA A 129 -32.82 11.05 -19.36
CA ALA A 129 -33.12 10.51 -20.68
C ALA A 129 -34.59 10.70 -21.07
N TRP A 130 -35.51 10.67 -20.11
CA TRP A 130 -36.93 11.00 -20.33
C TRP A 130 -37.17 12.48 -20.63
N LEU A 131 -36.43 13.37 -19.98
CA LEU A 131 -36.50 14.81 -20.24
C LEU A 131 -35.75 15.21 -21.53
N TYR A 132 -34.77 14.39 -21.94
CA TYR A 132 -33.94 14.62 -23.11
C TYR A 132 -34.74 14.48 -24.40
N ARG A 133 -35.24 15.60 -24.91
CA ARG A 133 -35.68 15.73 -26.30
C ARG A 133 -34.44 15.85 -27.18
N GLY A 134 -34.11 14.78 -27.89
CA GLY A 134 -33.01 14.78 -28.84
C GLY A 134 -33.21 15.83 -29.93
N GLU A 135 -32.29 16.79 -30.04
CA GLU A 135 -32.14 17.55 -31.29
C GLU A 135 -31.51 16.59 -32.31
N THR A 136 -32.33 16.09 -33.23
CA THR A 136 -31.84 15.41 -34.42
C THR A 136 -31.26 16.48 -35.33
N ILE A 137 -30.02 16.89 -35.08
CA ILE A 137 -29.23 17.62 -36.07
C ILE A 137 -28.94 16.61 -37.17
N LEU A 138 -29.83 16.55 -38.16
CA LEU A 138 -29.52 15.94 -39.45
C LEU A 138 -28.32 16.73 -40.00
N GLN A 139 -27.14 16.13 -39.93
CA GLN A 139 -26.00 16.62 -40.69
C GLN A 139 -26.34 16.40 -42.18
N GLU A 140 -26.48 17.50 -42.91
CA GLU A 140 -26.34 17.49 -44.38
C GLU A 140 -24.89 17.14 -44.79
#